data_AF-D8KC19-F1
#
_entry.id   AF-D8KC19-F1
#
_cell.length_a   1.000
_cell.length_b   1.000
_cell.length_c   1.000
_cell.angle_alpha   90.00
_cell.angle_beta   90.00
_cell.angle_gamma   90.00
#
_symmetry.space_group_name_H-M   'P 1'
#
loop_
_entity.id
_entity.type
_entity.pdbx_description
1 polymer ?
#
loop_
_entity_poly.entity_id
_entity_poly.type
_entity_poly.pdbx_seq_one_letter_code
_entity_poly.pdbx_strand_id
1 'polypeptide(L)'
;MRRPYRELGKPFAVRTVELLQGLQLIAESIQKVREGEGRYLMVLSGQLRSLVAERRKGEVPLLLDVADKFGKGLMIYSMPGVEDPAFPEELRADLILHVTGFPVSLERQFPAQKAILLNEFLDQDLILFKGARYTPRKIIEWYANKAGGAHYASRIPEDFAALMTLNPMNTQPLANLLVQISEATLAAGRQLLRSVVEFEIYALVVIPEQESNAVQDVNYLFDSRYEGSEMRISMSLNARLMPSFFVSGLQGVWGRVDCDRLIDWSEPKLLHAVLIIEDDLSTTIELAVDGIRVGRSNVKFPLFVLSDPLDYESYHNRATDGRPQKFTFAVGYVLMIGRELGPEERANMLLYMSSKRTDLELRVICYSPEAFALVKRGTKHLTITGQAHLKLARDLPKFKAKRE
;
A
#
# COMPACT_ATOMS: atom_id res chain seq x y z
N MET A 1 -30.53 -36.84 0.62
CA MET A 1 -30.35 -35.72 -0.34
C MET A 1 -29.06 -34.99 0.00
N ARG A 2 -28.05 -35.01 -0.89
CA ARG A 2 -26.85 -34.15 -0.74
C ARG A 2 -27.27 -32.74 -1.17
N ARG A 3 -27.10 -31.73 -0.29
CA ARG A 3 -27.29 -30.33 -0.69
C ARG A 3 -26.36 -30.06 -1.89
N PRO A 4 -26.87 -29.49 -3.00
CA PRO A 4 -26.02 -29.16 -4.13
C PRO A 4 -24.95 -28.16 -3.65
N TYR A 5 -23.69 -28.46 -3.98
CA TYR A 5 -22.56 -27.59 -3.72
C TYR A 5 -22.82 -26.26 -4.46
N ARG A 6 -22.97 -25.17 -3.71
CA ARG A 6 -23.17 -23.83 -4.27
C ARG A 6 -21.84 -23.10 -4.21
N GLU A 7 -21.25 -22.83 -5.37
CA GLU A 7 -20.08 -21.97 -5.47
C GLU A 7 -20.49 -20.53 -5.11
N LEU A 8 -19.78 -19.93 -4.16
CA LEU A 8 -19.91 -18.54 -3.77
C LEU A 8 -18.65 -17.81 -4.21
N GLY A 9 -18.79 -16.60 -4.75
CA GLY A 9 -17.66 -15.75 -5.08
C GLY A 9 -16.82 -15.46 -3.83
N LYS A 10 -15.49 -15.52 -3.96
CA LYS A 10 -14.58 -15.19 -2.85
C LYS A 10 -14.81 -13.75 -2.38
N PRO A 11 -14.85 -13.49 -1.06
CA PRO A 11 -14.93 -12.13 -0.53
C PRO A 11 -13.79 -11.26 -1.05
N PHE A 12 -14.05 -9.97 -1.22
CA PHE A 12 -13.05 -9.02 -1.71
C PHE A 12 -11.78 -9.00 -0.84
N ALA A 13 -11.94 -9.05 0.48
CA ALA A 13 -10.83 -9.15 1.42
C ALA A 13 -9.89 -10.33 1.12
N VAL A 14 -10.45 -11.51 0.86
CA VAL A 14 -9.67 -12.72 0.53
C VAL A 14 -8.90 -12.51 -0.78
N ARG A 15 -9.56 -11.93 -1.79
CA ARG A 15 -8.92 -11.59 -3.08
C ARG A 15 -7.79 -10.59 -2.92
N THR A 16 -7.92 -9.60 -2.03
CA THR A 16 -6.86 -8.64 -1.71
C THR A 16 -5.67 -9.32 -1.02
N VAL A 17 -5.91 -10.25 -0.09
CA VAL A 17 -4.84 -11.04 0.53
C VAL A 17 -4.11 -11.89 -0.52
N GLU A 18 -4.85 -12.54 -1.42
CA GLU A 18 -4.28 -13.32 -2.54
C GLU A 18 -3.44 -12.45 -3.48
N LEU A 19 -3.87 -11.21 -3.74
CA LEU A 19 -3.09 -10.26 -4.54
C LEU A 19 -1.73 -9.96 -3.88
N LEU A 20 -1.73 -9.71 -2.58
CA LEU A 20 -0.50 -9.39 -1.83
C LEU A 20 0.49 -10.54 -1.87
N GLN A 21 -0.01 -11.76 -1.63
CA GLN A 21 0.81 -12.97 -1.73
C GLN A 21 1.35 -13.16 -3.15
N GLY A 22 0.52 -12.94 -4.18
CA GLY A 22 0.94 -13.04 -5.58
C GLY A 22 2.03 -12.02 -5.95
N LEU A 23 1.92 -10.78 -5.48
CA LEU A 23 2.93 -9.74 -5.70
C LEU A 23 4.26 -10.08 -5.00
N GLN A 24 4.21 -10.63 -3.78
CA GLN A 24 5.42 -11.08 -3.07
C GLN A 24 6.09 -12.24 -3.80
N LEU A 25 5.32 -13.23 -4.26
CA LEU A 25 5.87 -14.34 -5.06
C LEU A 25 6.51 -13.85 -6.36
N ILE A 26 5.95 -12.83 -7.01
CA ILE A 26 6.58 -12.20 -8.18
C ILE A 26 7.90 -11.54 -7.77
N ALA A 27 7.92 -10.73 -6.72
CA ALA A 27 9.13 -10.03 -6.26
C ALA A 27 10.27 -11.02 -5.95
N GLU A 28 9.98 -12.06 -5.17
CA GLU A 28 10.93 -13.12 -4.84
C GLU A 28 11.41 -13.86 -6.09
N SER A 29 10.49 -14.22 -6.99
CA SER A 29 10.84 -14.97 -8.20
C SER A 29 11.67 -14.14 -9.18
N ILE A 30 11.44 -12.83 -9.31
CA ILE A 30 12.28 -11.92 -10.11
C ILE A 30 13.72 -11.94 -9.55
N GLN A 31 13.88 -11.78 -8.24
CA GLN A 31 15.20 -11.83 -7.61
C GLN A 31 15.89 -13.16 -7.87
N LYS A 32 15.20 -14.28 -7.69
CA LYS A 32 15.73 -15.63 -7.91
C LYS A 32 16.16 -15.88 -9.36
N VAL A 33 15.38 -15.41 -10.34
CA VAL A 33 15.76 -15.50 -11.75
C VAL A 33 17.01 -14.68 -12.03
N ARG A 34 17.14 -13.47 -11.47
CA ARG A 34 18.34 -12.63 -11.60
C ARG A 34 19.58 -13.26 -10.94
N GLU A 35 19.40 -14.05 -9.89
CA GLU A 35 20.45 -14.86 -9.25
C GLU A 35 20.84 -16.11 -10.07
N GLY A 36 20.21 -16.33 -11.23
CA GLY A 36 20.48 -17.46 -12.13
C GLY A 36 19.59 -18.68 -11.90
N GLU A 37 18.63 -18.62 -10.97
CA GLU A 37 17.70 -19.72 -10.70
C GLU A 37 16.53 -19.75 -11.70
N GLY A 38 16.81 -20.09 -12.96
CA GLY A 38 15.84 -20.05 -14.06
C GLY A 38 14.54 -20.83 -13.86
N ARG A 39 14.49 -21.81 -12.95
CA ARG A 39 13.26 -22.54 -12.56
C ARG A 39 12.13 -21.62 -12.07
N TYR A 40 12.46 -20.46 -11.53
CA TYR A 40 11.48 -19.48 -11.06
C TYR A 40 10.76 -18.74 -12.19
N LEU A 41 11.20 -18.85 -13.45
CA LEU A 41 10.44 -18.37 -14.61
C LEU A 41 9.06 -19.04 -14.72
N MET A 42 8.96 -20.33 -14.36
CA MET A 42 7.68 -21.04 -14.33
C MET A 42 6.75 -20.46 -13.26
N VAL A 43 7.29 -20.16 -12.07
CA VAL A 43 6.55 -19.53 -10.97
C VAL A 43 6.05 -18.15 -11.39
N LEU A 44 6.91 -17.32 -11.99
CA LEU A 44 6.53 -16.02 -12.55
C LEU A 44 5.39 -16.15 -13.55
N SER A 45 5.49 -17.07 -14.52
CA SER A 45 4.44 -17.24 -15.52
C SER A 45 3.09 -17.63 -14.92
N GLY A 46 3.09 -18.50 -13.90
CA GLY A 46 1.86 -18.90 -13.20
C GLY A 46 1.22 -17.73 -12.45
N GLN A 47 2.03 -16.95 -11.71
CA GLN A 47 1.55 -15.78 -11.00
C GLN A 47 1.05 -14.70 -11.96
N LEU A 48 1.82 -14.36 -13.00
CA LEU A 48 1.40 -13.40 -14.01
C LEU A 48 0.10 -13.82 -14.70
N ARG A 49 -0.07 -15.11 -14.98
CA ARG A 49 -1.33 -15.60 -15.52
C ARG A 49 -2.48 -15.23 -14.59
N SER A 50 -2.40 -15.59 -13.32
CA SER A 50 -3.48 -15.33 -12.36
C SER A 50 -3.74 -13.83 -12.13
N LEU A 51 -2.69 -13.01 -12.11
CA LEU A 51 -2.79 -11.59 -11.77
C LEU A 51 -3.21 -10.72 -12.95
N VAL A 52 -2.73 -11.01 -14.17
CA VAL A 52 -2.90 -10.11 -15.32
C VAL A 52 -3.38 -10.79 -16.61
N ALA A 53 -3.22 -12.11 -16.77
CA ALA A 53 -3.45 -12.78 -18.06
C ALA A 53 -4.69 -13.70 -18.14
N GLU A 54 -5.25 -14.19 -17.03
CA GLU A 54 -6.33 -15.18 -17.06
C GLU A 54 -7.63 -14.59 -17.64
N ARG A 55 -8.10 -15.15 -18.76
CA ARG A 55 -9.40 -14.85 -19.38
C ARG A 55 -10.27 -16.10 -19.38
N ARG A 56 -10.81 -16.47 -18.23
CA ARG A 56 -11.97 -17.39 -18.21
C ARG A 56 -13.23 -16.57 -18.45
N LYS A 57 -14.25 -17.15 -19.08
CA LYS A 57 -15.48 -16.46 -19.44
C LYS A 57 -16.14 -15.89 -18.16
N GLY A 58 -16.11 -14.56 -18.02
CA GLY A 58 -16.66 -13.85 -16.85
C GLY A 58 -15.68 -13.60 -15.70
N GLU A 59 -14.40 -13.95 -15.82
CA GLU A 59 -13.38 -13.68 -14.80
C GLU A 59 -12.38 -12.61 -15.28
N VAL A 60 -12.18 -11.59 -14.45
CA VAL A 60 -11.16 -10.55 -14.64
C VAL A 60 -9.90 -10.94 -13.85
N PRO A 61 -8.69 -10.81 -14.43
CA PRO A 61 -7.43 -11.06 -13.72
C PRO A 61 -7.36 -10.32 -12.38
N LEU A 62 -6.74 -10.95 -11.37
CA LEU A 62 -6.88 -10.50 -9.97
C LEU A 62 -6.41 -9.06 -9.75
N LEU A 63 -5.26 -8.66 -10.29
CA LEU A 63 -4.74 -7.30 -10.12
C LEU A 63 -5.67 -6.26 -10.77
N LEU A 64 -6.19 -6.57 -11.96
CA LEU A 64 -7.08 -5.67 -12.70
C LEU A 64 -8.45 -5.55 -12.00
N ASP A 65 -9.00 -6.66 -11.49
CA ASP A 65 -10.26 -6.67 -10.73
C ASP A 65 -10.15 -5.89 -9.41
N VAL A 66 -9.04 -6.05 -8.68
CA VAL A 66 -8.84 -5.32 -7.42
C VAL A 66 -8.62 -3.83 -7.69
N ALA A 67 -7.86 -3.47 -8.73
CA ALA A 67 -7.67 -2.08 -9.13
C ALA A 67 -9.00 -1.41 -9.52
N ASP A 68 -9.84 -2.09 -10.30
CA ASP A 68 -11.17 -1.60 -10.70
C ASP A 68 -12.09 -1.39 -9.49
N LYS A 69 -12.10 -2.32 -8.52
CA LYS A 69 -12.87 -2.17 -7.28
C LYS A 69 -12.43 -1.00 -6.39
N PHE A 70 -11.15 -0.62 -6.48
CA PHE A 70 -10.64 0.60 -5.84
C PHE A 70 -10.76 1.85 -6.73
N GLY A 71 -11.29 1.74 -7.96
CA GLY A 71 -11.41 2.83 -8.92
C GLY A 71 -10.06 3.36 -9.39
N LYS A 72 -9.03 2.51 -9.50
CA LYS A 72 -7.65 2.90 -9.85
C LYS A 72 -7.27 2.38 -11.22
N GLY A 73 -6.90 3.29 -12.12
CA GLY A 73 -6.22 2.94 -13.37
C GLY A 73 -4.75 2.62 -13.10
N LEU A 74 -4.29 1.46 -13.59
CA LEU A 74 -2.88 1.05 -13.48
C LEU A 74 -2.11 1.57 -14.69
N MET A 75 -1.37 2.66 -14.50
CA MET A 75 -0.62 3.32 -15.57
C MET A 75 0.85 2.89 -15.54
N ILE A 76 1.40 2.63 -16.72
CA ILE A 76 2.82 2.36 -16.92
C ILE A 76 3.33 3.16 -18.12
N TYR A 77 4.65 3.32 -18.21
CA TYR A 77 5.33 3.87 -19.37
C TYR A 77 5.99 2.72 -20.13
N SER A 78 5.67 2.57 -21.41
CA SER A 78 6.28 1.57 -22.29
C SER A 78 6.83 2.21 -23.57
N MET A 79 7.81 1.54 -24.17
CA MET A 79 8.26 1.91 -25.51
C MET A 79 7.19 1.52 -26.56
N PRO A 80 7.23 2.12 -27.77
CA PRO A 80 6.34 1.73 -28.85
C PRO A 80 6.40 0.23 -29.19
N GLY A 81 5.28 -0.31 -29.64
CA GLY A 81 5.14 -1.72 -30.02
C GLY A 81 5.70 -1.99 -31.42
N VAL A 82 5.45 -3.18 -31.95
CA VAL A 82 5.88 -3.58 -33.32
C VAL A 82 5.32 -2.63 -34.39
N GLU A 83 4.19 -2.00 -34.12
CA GLU A 83 3.54 -1.02 -34.99
C GLU A 83 4.04 0.42 -34.79
N ASP A 84 5.24 0.62 -34.25
CA ASP A 84 5.83 1.96 -34.10
C ASP A 84 5.84 2.72 -35.45
N PRO A 85 5.11 3.83 -35.58
CA PRO A 85 5.08 4.59 -36.83
C PRO A 85 6.44 5.21 -37.19
N ALA A 86 7.39 5.29 -36.24
CA ALA A 86 8.74 5.75 -36.51
C ALA A 86 9.64 4.67 -37.17
N PHE A 87 9.21 3.40 -37.20
CA PHE A 87 9.99 2.33 -37.83
C PHE A 87 9.94 2.44 -39.37
N PRO A 88 11.09 2.37 -40.08
CA PRO A 88 11.13 2.47 -41.54
C PRO A 88 10.25 1.40 -42.23
N GLU A 89 9.20 1.84 -42.93
CA GLU A 89 8.20 0.94 -43.52
C GLU A 89 8.80 0.02 -44.60
N GLU A 90 9.78 0.52 -45.35
CA GLU A 90 10.53 -0.23 -46.37
C GLU A 90 11.21 -1.48 -45.81
N LEU A 91 11.63 -1.45 -44.54
CA LEU A 91 12.31 -2.58 -43.89
C LEU A 91 11.34 -3.57 -43.24
N ARG A 92 10.03 -3.27 -43.17
CA ARG A 92 9.06 -4.15 -42.50
C ARG A 92 8.86 -5.47 -43.23
N ALA A 93 8.94 -5.47 -44.56
CA ALA A 93 8.76 -6.67 -45.37
C ALA A 93 9.86 -7.72 -45.15
N ASP A 94 11.09 -7.27 -44.86
CA ASP A 94 12.26 -8.12 -44.63
C ASP A 94 12.48 -8.45 -43.14
N LEU A 95 11.60 -7.97 -42.25
CA LEU A 95 11.76 -8.07 -40.80
C LEU A 95 11.48 -9.50 -40.30
N ILE A 96 12.55 -10.24 -39.99
CA ILE A 96 12.44 -11.61 -39.48
C ILE A 96 12.11 -11.62 -37.97
N LEU A 97 12.71 -10.72 -37.20
CA LEU A 97 12.54 -10.60 -35.75
C LEU A 97 12.53 -9.13 -35.34
N HIS A 98 11.54 -8.74 -34.54
CA HIS A 98 11.49 -7.43 -33.88
C HIS A 98 10.99 -7.64 -32.45
N VAL A 99 11.76 -7.21 -31.47
CA VAL A 99 11.40 -7.24 -30.05
C VAL A 99 11.44 -5.81 -29.52
N THR A 100 10.32 -5.32 -29.00
CA THR A 100 10.15 -3.93 -28.56
C THR A 100 9.17 -3.84 -27.39
N GLY A 101 8.81 -2.63 -26.95
CA GLY A 101 7.92 -2.37 -25.82
C GLY A 101 8.64 -2.08 -24.50
N PHE A 102 9.97 -2.20 -24.48
CA PHE A 102 10.79 -2.16 -23.28
C PHE A 102 11.91 -1.10 -23.36
N PRO A 103 12.32 -0.52 -22.22
CA PRO A 103 11.92 -0.87 -20.85
C PRO A 103 10.51 -0.37 -20.50
N VAL A 104 9.89 -1.06 -19.53
CA VAL A 104 8.62 -0.66 -18.92
C VAL A 104 8.89 -0.09 -17.53
N SER A 105 8.33 1.07 -17.21
CA SER A 105 8.60 1.79 -15.97
C SER A 105 7.36 2.49 -15.42
N LEU A 106 7.38 2.88 -14.14
CA LEU A 106 6.30 3.69 -13.53
C LEU A 106 6.43 5.18 -13.84
N GLU A 107 7.65 5.62 -14.11
CA GLU A 107 7.97 6.97 -14.49
C GLU A 107 8.59 6.97 -15.87
N ARG A 108 8.44 8.09 -16.60
CA ARG A 108 9.03 8.22 -17.92
C ARG A 108 10.55 8.35 -17.80
N GLN A 109 11.26 7.33 -18.27
CA GLN A 109 12.72 7.28 -18.33
C GLN A 109 13.26 7.75 -19.69
N PHE A 110 12.48 7.56 -20.76
CA PHE A 110 12.90 7.89 -22.13
C PHE A 110 11.88 8.78 -22.86
N PRO A 111 12.32 9.68 -23.76
CA PRO A 111 11.43 10.48 -24.59
C PRO A 111 10.48 9.66 -25.47
N ALA A 112 10.88 8.47 -25.91
CA ALA A 112 10.02 7.63 -26.74
C ALA A 112 8.93 6.89 -25.96
N GLN A 113 9.05 6.77 -24.63
CA GLN A 113 8.04 6.10 -23.82
C GLN A 113 6.73 6.89 -23.79
N LYS A 114 5.63 6.14 -23.79
CA LYS A 114 4.26 6.67 -23.68
C LYS A 114 3.58 6.07 -22.47
N ALA A 115 2.76 6.88 -21.79
CA ALA A 115 1.88 6.39 -20.75
C ALA A 115 0.77 5.54 -21.39
N ILE A 116 0.54 4.35 -20.85
CA ILE A 116 -0.44 3.39 -21.32
C ILE A 116 -1.05 2.66 -20.11
N LEU A 117 -2.31 2.25 -20.21
CA LEU A 117 -2.91 1.38 -19.19
C LEU A 117 -2.25 0.00 -19.24
N LEU A 118 -1.99 -0.60 -18.08
CA LEU A 118 -1.41 -1.95 -18.00
C LEU A 118 -2.22 -2.96 -18.82
N ASN A 119 -3.55 -2.88 -18.78
CA ASN A 119 -4.40 -3.78 -19.56
C ASN A 119 -4.23 -3.61 -21.08
N GLU A 120 -4.06 -2.38 -21.56
CA GLU A 120 -3.80 -2.10 -22.98
C GLU A 120 -2.42 -2.57 -23.40
N PHE A 121 -1.41 -2.35 -22.56
CA PHE A 121 -0.05 -2.88 -22.77
C PHE A 121 -0.04 -4.40 -22.91
N LEU A 122 -0.84 -5.13 -22.11
CA LEU A 122 -0.91 -6.60 -22.18
C LEU A 122 -1.45 -7.12 -23.51
N ASP A 123 -2.17 -6.29 -24.25
CA ASP A 123 -2.74 -6.58 -25.56
C ASP A 123 -1.92 -5.98 -26.73
N GLN A 124 -0.82 -5.27 -26.44
CA GLN A 124 0.07 -4.69 -27.45
C GLN A 124 1.00 -5.75 -28.07
N ASP A 125 1.19 -5.70 -29.39
CA ASP A 125 2.16 -6.56 -30.08
C ASP A 125 3.60 -6.10 -29.78
N LEU A 126 4.36 -6.94 -29.07
CA LEU A 126 5.74 -6.64 -28.65
C LEU A 126 6.79 -7.46 -29.39
N ILE A 127 6.41 -8.61 -29.94
CA ILE A 127 7.29 -9.43 -30.79
C ILE A 127 6.65 -9.60 -32.16
N LEU A 128 7.44 -9.39 -33.21
CA LEU A 128 7.22 -9.95 -34.54
C LEU A 128 8.26 -11.04 -34.77
N PHE A 129 7.85 -12.24 -35.15
CA PHE A 129 8.77 -13.29 -35.56
C PHE A 129 8.19 -14.07 -36.74
N LYS A 130 8.88 -14.02 -37.89
CA LYS A 130 8.46 -14.68 -39.15
C LYS A 130 6.99 -14.41 -39.49
N GLY A 131 6.55 -13.16 -39.35
CA GLY A 131 5.17 -12.72 -39.60
C GLY A 131 4.18 -12.98 -38.46
N ALA A 132 4.51 -13.81 -37.48
CA ALA A 132 3.67 -14.01 -36.29
C ALA A 132 3.88 -12.89 -35.27
N ARG A 133 2.79 -12.47 -34.61
CA ARG A 133 2.80 -11.41 -33.60
C ARG A 133 2.40 -11.89 -32.21
N TYR A 134 3.13 -11.40 -31.21
CA TYR A 134 2.99 -11.87 -29.83
C TYR A 134 2.79 -10.69 -28.88
N THR A 135 1.74 -10.79 -28.08
CA THR A 135 1.42 -9.87 -26.99
C THR A 135 1.94 -10.43 -25.66
N PRO A 136 2.12 -9.59 -24.62
CA PRO A 136 2.45 -10.06 -23.28
C PRO A 136 1.52 -11.16 -22.79
N ARG A 137 0.21 -11.03 -23.03
CA ARG A 137 -0.78 -12.04 -22.65
C ARG A 137 -0.50 -13.40 -23.29
N LYS A 138 -0.23 -13.45 -24.60
CA LYS A 138 0.12 -14.69 -25.30
C LYS A 138 1.41 -15.31 -24.75
N ILE A 139 2.43 -14.49 -24.47
CA ILE A 139 3.70 -14.94 -23.90
C ILE A 139 3.48 -15.59 -22.52
N ILE A 140 2.73 -14.92 -21.63
CA ILE A 140 2.41 -15.44 -20.30
C ILE A 140 1.65 -16.77 -20.40
N GLU A 141 0.61 -16.83 -21.22
CA GLU A 141 -0.22 -18.03 -21.40
C GLU A 141 0.59 -19.22 -21.90
N TRP A 142 1.54 -18.98 -22.81
CA TRP A 142 2.41 -20.02 -23.33
C TRP A 142 3.38 -20.55 -22.28
N TYR A 143 4.07 -19.68 -21.54
CA TYR A 143 4.93 -20.14 -20.45
C TYR A 143 4.13 -20.94 -19.40
N ALA A 144 2.98 -20.42 -18.98
CA ALA A 144 2.17 -21.05 -17.95
C ALA A 144 1.60 -22.42 -18.39
N ASN A 145 1.12 -22.54 -19.63
CA ASN A 145 0.44 -23.74 -20.13
C ASN A 145 1.35 -24.75 -20.84
N LYS A 146 2.50 -24.32 -21.37
CA LYS A 146 3.32 -25.13 -22.28
C LYS A 146 4.73 -25.37 -21.77
N ALA A 147 5.30 -24.43 -21.03
CA ALA A 147 6.67 -24.51 -20.53
C ALA A 147 6.79 -25.03 -19.07
N GLY A 148 5.69 -25.55 -18.48
CA GLY A 148 5.75 -26.30 -17.22
C GLY A 148 5.19 -25.61 -15.96
N GLY A 149 4.41 -24.53 -16.07
CA GLY A 149 3.77 -23.88 -14.91
C GLY A 149 2.52 -24.61 -14.36
N ALA A 150 1.67 -25.13 -15.23
CA ALA A 150 0.43 -25.83 -14.85
C ALA A 150 0.16 -27.11 -15.66
N HIS A 151 0.68 -27.20 -16.89
CA HIS A 151 0.56 -28.38 -17.76
C HIS A 151 1.88 -28.58 -18.53
N TYR A 152 2.42 -29.80 -18.52
CA TYR A 152 3.53 -30.19 -19.41
C TYR A 152 2.93 -30.59 -20.75
N ALA A 153 2.81 -29.64 -21.68
CA ALA A 153 2.23 -29.93 -22.98
C ALA A 153 3.21 -30.76 -23.82
N SER A 154 2.71 -31.84 -24.43
CA SER A 154 3.49 -32.67 -25.36
C SER A 154 3.72 -32.03 -26.74
N ARG A 155 3.12 -30.85 -26.99
CA ARG A 155 3.20 -30.11 -28.27
C ARG A 155 3.20 -28.60 -28.02
N ILE A 156 4.08 -27.91 -28.75
CA ILE A 156 4.19 -26.45 -28.81
C ILE A 156 4.25 -25.98 -30.28
N PRO A 157 3.80 -24.74 -30.59
CA PRO A 157 3.97 -24.14 -31.91
C PRO A 157 5.45 -24.07 -32.32
N GLU A 158 5.74 -24.25 -33.61
CA GLU A 158 7.12 -24.29 -34.15
C GLU A 158 7.83 -22.93 -34.01
N ASP A 159 7.12 -21.85 -34.29
CA ASP A 159 7.59 -20.47 -34.13
C ASP A 159 7.96 -20.15 -32.67
N PHE A 160 7.14 -20.61 -31.72
CA PHE A 160 7.44 -20.51 -30.30
C PHE A 160 8.64 -21.34 -29.88
N ALA A 161 8.74 -22.59 -30.35
CA ALA A 161 9.90 -23.44 -30.09
C ALA A 161 11.20 -22.76 -30.57
N ALA A 162 11.16 -22.19 -31.78
CA ALA A 162 12.27 -21.43 -32.33
C ALA A 162 12.61 -20.21 -31.45
N LEU A 163 11.63 -19.40 -31.05
CA LEU A 163 11.82 -18.25 -30.16
C LEU A 163 12.42 -18.64 -28.81
N MET A 164 12.08 -19.81 -28.26
CA MET A 164 12.68 -20.30 -27.00
C MET A 164 14.14 -20.70 -27.17
N THR A 165 14.53 -21.17 -28.35
CA THR A 165 15.93 -21.55 -28.65
C THR A 165 16.79 -20.38 -29.11
N LEU A 166 16.18 -19.24 -29.44
CA LEU A 166 16.92 -18.03 -29.77
C LEU A 166 17.70 -17.58 -28.53
N ASN A 167 19.01 -17.41 -28.71
CA ASN A 167 19.90 -16.91 -27.68
C ASN A 167 20.81 -15.79 -28.20
N PRO A 168 20.26 -14.73 -28.82
CA PRO A 168 21.07 -13.58 -29.21
C PRO A 168 21.74 -13.00 -27.96
N MET A 169 23.05 -12.76 -28.05
CA MET A 169 23.84 -12.14 -26.97
C MET A 169 23.75 -12.88 -25.62
N ASN A 170 23.60 -14.21 -25.61
CA ASN A 170 23.41 -15.02 -24.41
C ASN A 170 22.16 -14.66 -23.57
N THR A 171 21.16 -14.01 -24.18
CA THR A 171 19.86 -13.76 -23.57
C THR A 171 18.76 -14.48 -24.33
N GLN A 172 17.93 -15.25 -23.61
CA GLN A 172 16.71 -15.83 -24.17
C GLN A 172 15.62 -14.73 -24.20
N PRO A 173 15.21 -14.22 -25.37
CA PRO A 173 14.38 -13.01 -25.47
C PRO A 173 13.05 -13.16 -24.72
N LEU A 174 12.43 -14.33 -24.85
CA LEU A 174 11.17 -14.64 -24.18
C LEU A 174 11.26 -14.65 -22.65
N ALA A 175 12.35 -15.18 -22.08
CA ALA A 175 12.56 -15.17 -20.65
C ALA A 175 12.79 -13.74 -20.13
N ASN A 176 13.60 -12.95 -20.85
CA ASN A 176 13.83 -11.55 -20.52
C ASN A 176 12.52 -10.73 -20.57
N LEU A 177 11.67 -10.98 -21.57
CA LEU A 177 10.35 -10.37 -21.67
C LEU A 177 9.45 -10.74 -20.49
N LEU A 178 9.41 -12.03 -20.12
CA LEU A 178 8.63 -12.48 -18.97
C LEU A 178 9.05 -11.79 -17.67
N VAL A 179 10.36 -11.62 -17.46
CA VAL A 179 10.90 -10.87 -16.31
C VAL A 179 10.47 -9.41 -16.35
N GLN A 180 10.59 -8.73 -17.48
CA GLN A 180 10.19 -7.32 -17.57
C GLN A 180 8.68 -7.12 -17.44
N ILE A 181 7.86 -8.03 -17.96
CA ILE A 181 6.40 -8.04 -17.72
C ILE A 181 6.10 -8.26 -16.23
N SER A 182 6.91 -9.10 -15.56
CA SER A 182 6.82 -9.31 -14.10
C SER A 182 7.13 -8.05 -13.32
N GLU A 183 8.20 -7.34 -13.71
CA GLU A 183 8.59 -6.07 -13.10
C GLU A 183 7.52 -5.00 -13.28
N ALA A 184 6.95 -4.87 -14.49
CA ALA A 184 5.84 -3.97 -14.77
C ALA A 184 4.60 -4.29 -13.92
N THR A 185 4.26 -5.59 -13.81
CA THR A 185 3.13 -6.06 -12.99
C THR A 185 3.35 -5.77 -11.51
N LEU A 186 4.55 -6.06 -11.00
CA LEU A 186 4.93 -5.77 -9.62
C LEU A 186 4.90 -4.27 -9.32
N ALA A 187 5.38 -3.46 -10.26
CA ALA A 187 5.40 -2.01 -10.11
C ALA A 187 3.98 -1.43 -10.11
N ALA A 188 3.11 -1.87 -11.02
CA ALA A 188 1.69 -1.49 -11.02
C ALA A 188 0.95 -1.96 -9.75
N GLY A 189 1.25 -3.17 -9.28
CA GLY A 189 0.76 -3.68 -8.00
C GLY A 189 1.19 -2.80 -6.83
N ARG A 190 2.47 -2.42 -6.77
CA ARG A 190 2.98 -1.47 -5.76
C ARG A 190 2.24 -0.14 -5.83
N GLN A 191 2.09 0.46 -7.01
CA GLN A 191 1.37 1.71 -7.20
C GLN A 191 -0.05 1.63 -6.64
N LEU A 192 -0.77 0.54 -6.91
CA LEU A 192 -2.10 0.30 -6.36
C LEU A 192 -2.08 0.29 -4.84
N LEU A 193 -1.19 -0.52 -4.24
CA LEU A 193 -1.06 -0.61 -2.78
C LEU A 193 -0.74 0.75 -2.16
N ARG A 194 0.26 1.46 -2.68
CA ARG A 194 0.63 2.79 -2.21
C ARG A 194 -0.55 3.75 -2.19
N SER A 195 -1.35 3.73 -3.25
CA SER A 195 -2.49 4.62 -3.42
C SER A 195 -3.68 4.38 -2.48
N VAL A 196 -3.72 3.26 -1.76
CA VAL A 196 -4.83 2.89 -0.85
C VAL A 196 -4.37 2.60 0.58
N VAL A 197 -3.08 2.35 0.79
CA VAL A 197 -2.52 1.94 2.08
C VAL A 197 -1.71 3.02 2.74
N GLU A 198 -0.98 3.83 1.98
CA GLU A 198 -0.05 4.79 2.57
C GLU A 198 -0.78 5.96 3.20
N PHE A 199 -0.29 6.37 4.36
CA PHE A 199 -0.79 7.56 5.01
C PHE A 199 0.20 8.17 5.99
N GLU A 200 -0.05 9.44 6.31
CA GLU A 200 0.56 10.15 7.42
C GLU A 200 -0.53 10.73 8.34
N ILE A 201 -0.42 10.50 9.65
CA ILE A 201 -1.32 11.05 10.67
C ILE A 201 -0.55 12.12 11.45
N TYR A 202 -1.16 13.29 11.62
CA TYR A 202 -0.63 14.34 12.50
C TYR A 202 -1.67 14.67 13.57
N ALA A 203 -1.27 14.65 14.83
CA ALA A 203 -2.13 14.93 15.97
C ALA A 203 -1.46 15.89 16.94
N LEU A 204 -2.09 17.03 17.21
CA LEU A 204 -1.68 17.96 18.26
C LEU A 204 -2.34 17.56 19.59
N VAL A 205 -1.53 17.10 20.53
CA VAL A 205 -1.98 16.47 21.78
C VAL A 205 -1.42 17.21 22.99
N VAL A 206 -2.26 17.36 24.01
CA VAL A 206 -1.86 17.83 25.34
C VAL A 206 -2.19 16.76 26.37
N ILE A 207 -1.17 16.36 27.12
CA ILE A 207 -1.35 15.44 28.26
C ILE A 207 -1.28 16.29 29.54
N PRO A 208 -2.39 16.54 30.24
CA PRO A 208 -2.37 17.23 31.53
C PRO A 208 -1.70 16.36 32.61
N GLU A 209 -1.54 16.92 33.80
CA GLU A 209 -1.22 16.10 34.98
C GLU A 209 -2.31 15.04 35.18
N GLN A 210 -1.89 13.83 35.51
CA GLN A 210 -2.76 12.67 35.63
C GLN A 210 -3.03 12.37 37.10
N GLU A 211 -4.24 11.95 37.43
CA GLU A 211 -4.57 11.46 38.77
C GLU A 211 -3.77 10.19 39.09
N SER A 212 -3.58 9.91 40.39
CA SER A 212 -2.94 8.67 40.84
C SER A 212 -3.70 7.45 40.30
N ASN A 213 -2.97 6.53 39.66
CA ASN A 213 -3.50 5.33 38.98
C ASN A 213 -4.35 5.59 37.71
N ALA A 214 -4.37 6.81 37.15
CA ALA A 214 -5.05 7.07 35.88
C ALA A 214 -4.29 6.52 34.67
N VAL A 215 -2.96 6.51 34.74
CA VAL A 215 -2.07 5.99 33.69
C VAL A 215 -1.97 4.47 33.81
N GLN A 216 -2.38 3.76 32.77
CA GLN A 216 -2.26 2.32 32.63
C GLN A 216 -1.05 1.93 31.77
N ASP A 217 -0.82 0.64 31.56
CA ASP A 217 0.23 0.14 30.67
C ASP A 217 0.06 0.62 29.22
N VAL A 218 -1.20 0.78 28.79
CA VAL A 218 -1.56 1.32 27.47
C VAL A 218 -2.72 2.30 27.64
N ASN A 219 -2.52 3.53 27.19
CA ASN A 219 -3.51 4.61 27.25
C ASN A 219 -3.80 5.07 25.82
N TYR A 220 -4.97 4.73 25.29
CA TYR A 220 -5.27 4.99 23.88
C TYR A 220 -5.57 6.47 23.66
N LEU A 221 -4.92 7.08 22.66
CA LEU A 221 -5.33 8.38 22.14
C LEU A 221 -6.46 8.18 21.13
N PHE A 222 -6.25 7.24 20.20
CA PHE A 222 -7.31 6.70 19.36
C PHE A 222 -7.06 5.23 19.05
N ASP A 223 -8.13 4.55 18.70
CA ASP A 223 -8.14 3.17 18.25
C ASP A 223 -9.22 2.98 17.18
N SER A 224 -8.79 2.69 15.95
CA SER A 224 -9.65 2.55 14.79
C SER A 224 -9.63 1.11 14.31
N ARG A 225 -10.80 0.48 14.17
CA ARG A 225 -10.95 -0.89 13.69
C ARG A 225 -11.89 -0.96 12.49
N TYR A 226 -11.49 -1.72 11.48
CA TYR A 226 -12.36 -1.99 10.36
C TYR A 226 -13.28 -3.18 10.68
N GLU A 227 -14.58 -2.97 10.52
CA GLU A 227 -15.60 -3.95 10.87
C GLU A 227 -15.41 -5.29 10.15
N GLY A 228 -15.47 -6.40 10.89
CA GLY A 228 -15.37 -7.74 10.33
C GLY A 228 -13.99 -8.14 9.83
N SER A 229 -12.94 -7.40 10.20
CA SER A 229 -11.55 -7.73 9.85
C SER A 229 -10.57 -7.51 11.01
N GLU A 230 -9.32 -7.93 10.78
CA GLU A 230 -8.19 -7.66 11.68
C GLU A 230 -7.58 -6.27 11.47
N MET A 231 -8.02 -5.49 10.46
CA MET A 231 -7.44 -4.18 10.20
C MET A 231 -7.68 -3.23 11.37
N ARG A 232 -6.59 -2.70 11.92
CA ARG A 232 -6.59 -1.82 13.09
C ARG A 232 -5.49 -0.78 12.98
N ILE A 233 -5.79 0.46 13.34
CA ILE A 233 -4.82 1.57 13.41
C ILE A 233 -4.99 2.21 14.78
N SER A 234 -3.95 2.23 15.60
CA SER A 234 -4.03 2.71 16.98
C SER A 234 -2.82 3.57 17.33
N MET A 235 -3.07 4.64 18.07
CA MET A 235 -2.03 5.43 18.70
C MET A 235 -2.29 5.49 20.20
N SER A 236 -1.29 5.15 20.99
CA SER A 236 -1.40 5.06 22.45
C SER A 236 -0.16 5.60 23.14
N LEU A 237 -0.25 5.81 24.44
CA LEU A 237 0.88 6.13 25.32
C LEU A 237 1.07 5.01 26.33
N ASN A 238 2.31 4.59 26.56
CA ASN A 238 2.60 3.58 27.58
C ASN A 238 2.54 4.15 29.02
N ALA A 239 2.87 3.33 30.02
CA ALA A 239 2.92 3.76 31.43
C ALA A 239 3.87 4.93 31.73
N ARG A 240 4.85 5.20 30.85
CA ARG A 240 5.79 6.32 30.92
C ARG A 240 5.38 7.50 30.03
N LEU A 241 4.15 7.48 29.53
CA LEU A 241 3.61 8.45 28.57
C LEU A 241 4.42 8.54 27.26
N MET A 242 5.14 7.48 26.90
CA MET A 242 5.87 7.42 25.65
C MET A 242 4.92 6.96 24.54
N PRO A 243 4.84 7.68 23.40
CA PRO A 243 3.92 7.29 22.35
C PRO A 243 4.29 5.97 21.68
N SER A 244 3.26 5.27 21.23
CA SER A 244 3.33 4.03 20.48
C SER A 244 2.32 4.08 19.36
N PHE A 245 2.73 3.63 18.17
CA PHE A 245 1.87 3.52 17.01
C PHE A 245 1.82 2.07 16.56
N PHE A 246 0.59 1.55 16.43
CA PHE A 246 0.29 0.16 16.12
C PHE A 246 -0.60 0.09 14.90
N VAL A 247 -0.28 -0.84 14.00
CA VAL A 247 -1.08 -1.13 12.82
C VAL A 247 -1.18 -2.64 12.63
N SER A 248 -2.39 -3.14 12.41
CA SER A 248 -2.63 -4.51 11.96
C SER A 248 -3.31 -4.47 10.60
N GLY A 249 -2.80 -5.27 9.67
CA GLY A 249 -3.30 -5.38 8.31
C GLY A 249 -4.36 -6.46 8.14
N LEU A 250 -5.00 -6.45 6.98
CA LEU A 250 -6.06 -7.38 6.60
C LEU A 250 -5.65 -8.86 6.70
N GLN A 251 -4.36 -9.13 6.56
CA GLN A 251 -3.79 -10.48 6.58
C GLN A 251 -3.47 -10.98 8.00
N GLY A 252 -3.76 -10.19 9.04
CA GLY A 252 -3.41 -10.49 10.43
C GLY A 252 -1.94 -10.25 10.78
N VAL A 253 -1.14 -9.76 9.83
CA VAL A 253 0.22 -9.26 10.10
C VAL A 253 0.09 -7.90 10.79
N TRP A 254 0.99 -7.61 11.74
CA TRP A 254 0.98 -6.34 12.46
C TRP A 254 2.38 -5.75 12.56
N GLY A 255 2.42 -4.45 12.76
CA GLY A 255 3.62 -3.69 13.04
C GLY A 255 3.37 -2.72 14.19
N ARG A 256 4.40 -2.51 15.00
CA ARG A 256 4.38 -1.58 16.12
C ARG A 256 5.68 -0.80 16.13
N VAL A 257 5.57 0.48 16.44
CA VAL A 257 6.71 1.35 16.74
C VAL A 257 6.47 2.01 18.08
N ASP A 258 7.41 1.83 18.99
CA ASP A 258 7.44 2.50 20.28
C ASP A 258 8.45 3.63 20.22
N CYS A 259 8.13 4.75 20.88
CA CYS A 259 9.06 5.85 21.08
C CYS A 259 10.29 5.35 21.86
N ASP A 260 11.49 5.78 21.47
CA ASP A 260 12.77 5.37 22.04
C ASP A 260 13.25 6.27 23.19
N ARG A 261 12.49 7.33 23.52
CA ARG A 261 12.90 8.36 24.49
C ARG A 261 11.72 8.90 25.29
N LEU A 262 12.02 9.51 26.44
CA LEU A 262 11.01 10.22 27.22
C LEU A 262 10.58 11.49 26.50
N ILE A 263 9.29 11.80 26.58
CA ILE A 263 8.69 13.00 26.02
C ILE A 263 8.34 13.95 27.16
N ASP A 264 8.82 15.19 27.06
CA ASP A 264 8.39 16.25 27.97
C ASP A 264 7.00 16.74 27.56
N TRP A 265 5.99 16.43 28.36
CA TRP A 265 4.61 16.86 28.12
C TRP A 265 4.28 18.20 28.82
N SER A 266 5.27 19.02 29.19
CA SER A 266 5.06 20.37 29.76
C SER A 266 4.29 21.30 28.82
N GLU A 267 4.40 21.06 27.51
CA GLU A 267 3.78 21.80 26.42
C GLU A 267 3.03 20.85 25.46
N PRO A 268 2.11 21.35 24.63
CA PRO A 268 1.48 20.55 23.59
C PRO A 268 2.52 19.90 22.66
N LYS A 269 2.27 18.69 22.21
CA LYS A 269 3.16 17.96 21.30
C LYS A 269 2.47 17.59 20.00
N LEU A 270 3.21 17.70 18.91
CA LEU A 270 2.81 17.19 17.61
C LEU A 270 3.27 15.75 17.49
N LEU A 271 2.33 14.82 17.52
CA LEU A 271 2.58 13.43 17.15
C LEU A 271 2.40 13.28 15.64
N HIS A 272 3.36 12.62 15.00
CA HIS A 272 3.34 12.32 13.58
C HIS A 272 3.63 10.83 13.39
N ALA A 273 2.69 10.12 12.76
CA ALA A 273 2.81 8.69 12.48
C ALA A 273 2.72 8.45 10.97
N VAL A 274 3.55 7.55 10.46
CA VAL A 274 3.69 7.29 9.03
C VAL A 274 3.59 5.79 8.77
N LEU A 275 2.90 5.41 7.70
CA LEU A 275 2.92 4.07 7.14
C LEU A 275 3.17 4.15 5.63
N ILE A 276 4.26 3.50 5.18
CA ILE A 276 4.74 3.51 3.79
C ILE A 276 4.97 2.07 3.31
N ILE A 277 4.61 1.77 2.06
CA ILE A 277 4.98 0.51 1.40
C ILE A 277 6.25 0.75 0.58
N GLU A 278 7.34 0.10 0.97
CA GLU A 278 8.65 0.21 0.35
C GLU A 278 8.69 -0.51 -1.02
N ASP A 279 9.74 -0.26 -1.79
CA ASP A 279 9.90 -0.84 -3.13
C ASP A 279 10.00 -2.37 -3.12
N ASP A 280 10.43 -2.96 -2.02
CA ASP A 280 10.51 -4.41 -1.80
C ASP A 280 9.22 -5.01 -1.21
N LEU A 281 8.12 -4.25 -1.18
CA LEU A 281 6.85 -4.58 -0.52
C LEU A 281 6.91 -4.70 1.01
N SER A 282 8.04 -4.39 1.65
CA SER A 282 8.06 -4.24 3.10
C SER A 282 7.26 -3.00 3.52
N THR A 283 6.80 -2.96 4.76
CA THR A 283 6.11 -1.80 5.33
C THR A 283 7.01 -1.11 6.32
N THR A 284 7.29 0.17 6.10
CA THR A 284 7.91 1.03 7.10
C THR A 284 6.82 1.74 7.90
N ILE A 285 6.97 1.69 9.23
CA ILE A 285 6.15 2.44 10.18
C ILE A 285 7.08 3.38 10.95
N GLU A 286 6.79 4.67 10.92
CA GLU A 286 7.56 5.67 11.67
C GLU A 286 6.70 6.43 12.66
N LEU A 287 7.33 6.88 13.73
CA LEU A 287 6.74 7.75 14.74
C LEU A 287 7.70 8.91 15.02
N ALA A 288 7.18 10.12 14.97
CA ALA A 288 7.90 11.35 15.25
C ALA A 288 7.13 12.20 16.26
N VAL A 289 7.88 12.98 17.03
CA VAL A 289 7.37 13.97 17.98
C VAL A 289 8.01 15.30 17.65
N ASP A 290 7.19 16.33 17.41
CA ASP A 290 7.65 17.67 17.05
C ASP A 290 8.60 17.68 15.82
N GLY A 291 8.32 16.81 14.84
CA GLY A 291 9.13 16.65 13.63
C GLY A 291 10.42 15.83 13.81
N ILE A 292 10.73 15.39 15.02
CA ILE A 292 11.90 14.54 15.30
C ILE A 292 11.44 13.09 15.33
N ARG A 293 12.03 12.24 14.48
CA ARG A 293 11.77 10.79 14.50
C ARG A 293 12.22 10.19 15.83
N VAL A 294 11.29 9.54 16.53
CA VAL A 294 11.51 8.89 17.83
C VAL A 294 11.32 7.37 17.77
N GLY A 295 10.95 6.83 16.62
CA GLY A 295 10.85 5.40 16.41
C GLY A 295 10.69 5.06 14.93
N ARG A 296 11.19 3.89 14.55
CA ARG A 296 10.97 3.28 13.24
C ARG A 296 10.90 1.77 13.39
N SER A 297 9.99 1.15 12.67
CA SER A 297 9.88 -0.30 12.54
C SER A 297 9.72 -0.66 11.06
N ASN A 298 10.27 -1.79 10.66
CA ASN A 298 10.10 -2.34 9.31
C ASN A 298 9.51 -3.75 9.43
N VAL A 299 8.37 -3.94 8.78
CA VAL A 299 7.69 -5.23 8.65
C VAL A 299 8.01 -5.78 7.27
N LYS A 300 8.58 -6.99 7.20
CA LYS A 300 9.02 -7.62 5.94
C LYS A 300 7.89 -7.93 4.94
N PHE A 301 6.64 -7.64 5.30
CA PHE A 301 5.46 -7.93 4.50
C PHE A 301 4.64 -6.64 4.34
N PRO A 302 3.88 -6.49 3.24
CA PRO A 302 3.03 -5.34 3.05
C PRO A 302 1.85 -5.43 4.02
N LEU A 303 1.67 -4.43 4.88
CA LEU A 303 0.51 -4.32 5.78
C LEU A 303 -0.63 -3.66 5.02
N PHE A 304 -1.65 -4.43 4.66
CA PHE A 304 -2.80 -3.85 3.96
C PHE A 304 -3.78 -3.28 4.98
N VAL A 305 -3.76 -1.96 5.13
CA VAL A 305 -4.75 -1.17 5.83
C VAL A 305 -5.28 -0.09 4.90
N LEU A 306 -6.51 0.36 5.07
CA LEU A 306 -7.06 1.44 4.27
C LEU A 306 -6.64 2.79 4.83
N SER A 307 -6.26 3.71 3.96
CA SER A 307 -5.85 5.07 4.33
C SER A 307 -7.01 6.05 4.52
N ASP A 308 -8.27 5.61 4.36
CA ASP A 308 -9.46 6.43 4.62
C ASP A 308 -9.98 6.19 6.05
N PRO A 309 -9.95 7.20 6.94
CA PRO A 309 -10.45 7.05 8.31
C PRO A 309 -11.96 6.78 8.37
N LEU A 310 -12.73 7.12 7.33
CA LEU A 310 -14.18 6.87 7.29
C LEU A 310 -14.53 5.39 7.13
N ASP A 311 -13.59 4.57 6.68
CA ASP A 311 -13.78 3.13 6.57
C ASP A 311 -13.74 2.41 7.92
N TYR A 312 -13.33 3.10 8.98
CA TYR A 312 -13.14 2.54 10.31
C TYR A 312 -14.24 2.99 11.27
N GLU A 313 -14.55 2.12 12.23
CA GLU A 313 -15.10 2.59 13.50
C GLU A 313 -13.93 3.03 14.38
N SER A 314 -13.98 4.26 14.89
CA SER A 314 -12.88 4.86 15.64
C SER A 314 -13.32 5.31 17.02
N TYR A 315 -12.56 4.90 18.03
CA TYR A 315 -12.69 5.37 19.40
C TYR A 315 -11.55 6.32 19.74
N HIS A 316 -11.85 7.41 20.45
CA HIS A 316 -10.84 8.28 21.05
C HIS A 316 -10.90 8.16 22.57
N ASN A 317 -9.74 8.15 23.23
CA ASN A 317 -9.62 7.91 24.67
C ASN A 317 -10.19 6.55 25.13
N ARG A 318 -10.12 5.52 24.28
CA ARG A 318 -10.55 4.16 24.59
C ARG A 318 -10.07 3.19 23.51
N ALA A 319 -9.86 1.93 23.86
CA ALA A 319 -9.77 0.85 22.89
C ALA A 319 -11.17 0.40 22.43
N THR A 320 -11.29 -0.04 21.17
CA THR A 320 -12.51 -0.58 20.56
C THR A 320 -13.11 -1.74 21.38
N ASP A 321 -12.24 -2.59 21.92
CA ASP A 321 -12.52 -3.77 22.73
C ASP A 321 -12.35 -3.53 24.25
N GLY A 322 -11.96 -2.32 24.65
CA GLY A 322 -11.64 -1.98 26.03
C GLY A 322 -12.81 -1.35 26.79
N ARG A 323 -12.62 -1.20 28.11
CA ARG A 323 -13.47 -0.35 28.96
C ARG A 323 -13.02 1.11 28.83
N PRO A 324 -13.85 2.10 29.22
CA PRO A 324 -13.41 3.49 29.36
C PRO A 324 -12.15 3.59 30.24
N GLN A 325 -11.19 4.42 29.82
CA GLN A 325 -9.94 4.63 30.55
C GLN A 325 -10.03 5.87 31.44
N LYS A 326 -9.33 5.86 32.58
CA LYS A 326 -9.24 7.03 33.48
C LYS A 326 -8.28 8.11 32.97
N PHE A 327 -7.56 7.80 31.90
CA PHE A 327 -6.61 8.70 31.28
C PHE A 327 -7.31 9.95 30.72
N THR A 328 -6.66 11.10 30.92
CA THR A 328 -7.16 12.41 30.47
C THR A 328 -6.20 12.98 29.44
N PHE A 329 -6.71 13.46 28.32
CA PHE A 329 -5.92 14.26 27.38
C PHE A 329 -6.78 15.26 26.63
N ALA A 330 -6.13 16.22 25.98
CA ALA A 330 -6.78 17.10 25.03
C ALA A 330 -6.19 16.93 23.63
N VAL A 331 -7.05 17.02 22.62
CA VAL A 331 -6.66 17.02 21.21
C VAL A 331 -7.13 18.32 20.56
N GLY A 332 -6.19 19.03 19.94
CA GLY A 332 -6.50 20.31 19.30
C GLY A 332 -6.73 20.20 17.81
N TYR A 333 -5.94 19.37 17.14
CA TYR A 333 -6.00 19.23 15.69
C TYR A 333 -5.54 17.85 15.28
N VAL A 334 -6.29 17.18 14.41
CA VAL A 334 -5.94 15.88 13.84
C VAL A 334 -6.14 15.96 12.34
N LEU A 335 -5.18 15.46 11.59
CA LEU A 335 -5.28 15.29 10.14
C LEU A 335 -4.66 13.97 9.73
N MET A 336 -5.18 13.41 8.65
CA MET A 336 -4.66 12.22 7.99
C MET A 336 -4.54 12.52 6.51
N ILE A 337 -3.37 12.26 5.94
CA ILE A 337 -3.08 12.41 4.52
C ILE A 337 -2.92 11.02 3.93
N GLY A 338 -3.74 10.64 2.96
CA GLY A 338 -3.75 9.29 2.34
C GLY A 338 -2.69 9.08 1.27
N ARG A 339 -1.45 9.51 1.54
CA ARG A 339 -0.24 9.28 0.73
C ARG A 339 1.00 9.70 1.51
N GLU A 340 2.17 9.27 1.07
CA GLU A 340 3.43 9.88 1.52
C GLU A 340 3.53 11.35 1.04
N LEU A 341 3.96 12.24 1.94
CA LEU A 341 4.32 13.61 1.60
C LEU A 341 5.79 13.69 1.18
N GLY A 342 6.07 14.41 0.10
CA GLY A 342 7.44 14.77 -0.25
C GLY A 342 8.10 15.64 0.84
N PRO A 343 9.44 15.75 0.88
CA PRO A 343 10.14 16.51 1.92
C PRO A 343 9.65 17.95 2.09
N GLU A 344 9.37 18.65 0.99
CA GLU A 344 8.85 20.02 1.01
C GLU A 344 7.43 20.10 1.58
N GLU A 345 6.53 19.22 1.13
CA GLU A 345 5.16 19.17 1.63
C GLU A 345 5.11 18.83 3.12
N ARG A 346 5.98 17.91 3.55
CA ARG A 346 6.13 17.52 4.96
C ARG A 346 6.63 18.70 5.80
N ALA A 347 7.62 19.45 5.32
CA ALA A 347 8.09 20.66 6.01
C ALA A 347 6.96 21.71 6.14
N ASN A 348 6.20 21.95 5.07
CA ASN A 348 5.05 22.85 5.09
C ASN A 348 3.96 22.37 6.06
N MET A 349 3.71 21.07 6.13
CA MET A 349 2.77 20.48 7.10
C MET A 349 3.24 20.69 8.55
N LEU A 350 4.52 20.49 8.83
CA LEU A 350 5.09 20.73 10.16
C LEU A 350 4.98 22.21 10.57
N LEU A 351 5.25 23.14 9.65
CA LEU A 351 5.07 24.58 9.89
C LEU A 351 3.59 24.92 10.15
N TYR A 352 2.67 24.37 9.35
CA TYR A 352 1.24 24.53 9.56
C TYR A 352 0.82 24.02 10.94
N MET A 353 1.24 22.82 11.34
CA MET A 353 0.91 22.26 12.66
C MET A 353 1.56 23.05 13.81
N SER A 354 2.77 23.56 13.62
CA SER A 354 3.44 24.45 14.58
C SER A 354 2.66 25.75 14.77
N SER A 355 2.09 26.33 13.71
CA SER A 355 1.21 27.50 13.83
C SER A 355 -0.06 27.22 14.64
N LYS A 356 -0.64 26.01 14.51
CA LYS A 356 -1.81 25.59 15.31
C LYS A 356 -1.44 25.35 16.76
N ARG A 357 -0.23 24.86 17.02
CA ARG A 357 0.29 24.65 18.38
C ARG A 357 0.42 25.94 19.18
N THR A 358 0.62 27.09 18.54
CA THR A 358 0.73 28.40 19.20
C THR A 358 -0.55 29.24 19.12
N ASP A 359 -1.58 28.73 18.43
CA ASP A 359 -2.88 29.39 18.30
C ASP A 359 -3.70 29.24 19.60
N LEU A 360 -3.75 30.32 20.37
CA LEU A 360 -4.46 30.39 21.65
C LEU A 360 -6.00 30.33 21.50
N GLU A 361 -6.51 30.59 20.30
CA GLU A 361 -7.94 30.50 19.98
C GLU A 361 -8.30 29.12 19.40
N LEU A 362 -7.34 28.21 19.26
CA LEU A 362 -7.61 26.84 18.83
C LEU A 362 -8.55 26.18 19.82
N ARG A 363 -9.67 25.65 19.29
CA ARG A 363 -10.60 24.84 20.08
C ARG A 363 -10.04 23.43 20.23
N VAL A 364 -9.96 22.97 21.47
CA VAL A 364 -9.43 21.66 21.84
C VAL A 364 -10.51 20.84 22.54
N ILE A 365 -10.59 19.55 22.22
CA ILE A 365 -11.48 18.61 22.90
C ILE A 365 -10.71 18.01 24.06
N CYS A 366 -11.16 18.24 25.29
CA CYS A 366 -10.60 17.66 26.50
C CYS A 366 -11.44 16.48 26.96
N TYR A 367 -10.87 15.29 26.99
CA TYR A 367 -11.50 14.09 27.54
C TYR A 367 -11.20 13.99 29.03
N SER A 368 -12.24 14.00 29.87
CA SER A 368 -12.12 13.69 31.31
C SER A 368 -11.82 12.20 31.52
N PRO A 369 -11.52 11.77 32.77
CA PRO A 369 -11.53 10.36 33.11
C PRO A 369 -12.84 9.71 32.68
N GLU A 370 -12.73 8.52 32.07
CA GLU A 370 -13.83 7.69 31.56
C GLU A 370 -14.64 8.30 30.40
N ALA A 371 -14.31 9.52 29.95
CA ALA A 371 -14.91 10.10 28.75
C ALA A 371 -14.22 9.56 27.48
N PHE A 372 -15.01 9.26 26.46
CA PHE A 372 -14.50 8.81 25.17
C PHE A 372 -15.39 9.32 24.04
N ALA A 373 -14.84 9.34 22.83
CA ALA A 373 -15.60 9.64 21.63
C ALA A 373 -15.65 8.43 20.70
N LEU A 374 -16.76 8.29 19.99
CA LEU A 374 -16.98 7.30 18.94
C LEU A 374 -17.29 8.00 17.63
N VAL A 375 -16.55 7.64 16.60
CA VAL A 375 -16.86 7.93 15.20
C VAL A 375 -17.26 6.61 14.55
N LYS A 376 -18.54 6.50 14.18
CA LYS A 376 -19.02 5.31 13.47
C LYS A 376 -18.48 5.29 12.04
N ARG A 377 -18.37 4.09 11.48
CA ARG A 377 -18.00 3.92 10.08
C ARG A 377 -18.92 4.72 9.15
N GLY A 378 -18.33 5.33 8.12
CA GLY A 378 -19.01 6.07 7.06
C GLY A 378 -19.49 7.46 7.47
N THR A 379 -19.15 7.94 8.67
CA THR A 379 -19.57 9.24 9.17
C THR A 379 -18.43 10.04 9.78
N LYS A 380 -18.57 11.36 9.74
CA LYS A 380 -17.70 12.32 10.45
C LYS A 380 -18.29 12.74 11.80
N HIS A 381 -19.47 12.23 12.15
CA HIS A 381 -20.16 12.56 13.39
C HIS A 381 -19.49 11.87 14.57
N LEU A 382 -18.98 12.70 15.47
CA LEU A 382 -18.34 12.30 16.70
C LEU A 382 -19.38 12.29 17.83
N THR A 383 -19.61 11.12 18.42
CA THR A 383 -20.51 10.94 19.57
C THR A 383 -19.69 10.84 20.84
N ILE A 384 -19.93 11.72 21.80
CA ILE A 384 -19.18 11.77 23.07
C ILE A 384 -19.97 11.03 24.15
N THR A 385 -19.29 10.16 24.89
CA THR A 385 -19.80 9.54 26.12
C THR A 385 -18.96 10.04 27.29
N GLY A 386 -19.60 10.33 28.44
CA GLY A 386 -18.95 10.93 29.60
C GLY A 386 -18.81 12.45 29.48
N GLN A 387 -17.90 13.03 30.27
CA GLN A 387 -17.66 14.48 30.27
C GLN A 387 -16.48 14.83 29.34
N ALA A 388 -16.77 15.32 28.14
CA ALA A 388 -15.75 15.99 27.33
C ALA A 388 -16.09 17.47 27.17
N HIS A 389 -15.07 18.30 27.21
CA HIS A 389 -15.22 19.75 27.15
C HIS A 389 -14.52 20.30 25.92
N LEU A 390 -15.21 21.14 25.18
CA LEU A 390 -14.57 21.99 24.19
C LEU A 390 -14.02 23.22 24.92
N LYS A 391 -12.71 23.38 24.92
CA LYS A 391 -12.02 24.53 25.55
C LYS A 391 -11.22 25.29 24.50
N LEU A 392 -10.87 26.54 24.78
CA LEU A 392 -9.83 27.23 24.01
C LEU A 392 -8.47 26.80 24.54
N ALA A 393 -7.47 26.75 23.66
CA ALA A 393 -6.10 26.43 24.01
C ALA A 393 -5.57 27.32 25.15
N ARG A 394 -5.89 28.63 25.14
CA ARG A 394 -5.56 29.56 26.23
C ARG A 394 -6.13 29.19 27.59
N ASP A 395 -7.14 28.33 27.69
CA ASP A 395 -7.73 27.92 28.96
C ASP A 395 -7.02 26.69 29.55
N LEU A 396 -6.08 26.09 28.80
CA LEU A 396 -5.25 24.99 29.27
C LEU A 396 -3.92 25.51 29.83
N PRO A 397 -3.53 25.13 31.07
CA PRO A 397 -2.29 25.59 31.70
C PRO A 397 -1.04 25.39 30.82
N LYS A 398 -0.99 24.26 30.10
CA LYS A 398 0.17 23.84 29.30
C LYS A 398 0.37 24.63 28.00
N PHE A 399 -0.64 25.35 27.51
CA PHE A 399 -0.49 26.26 26.37
C PHE A 399 0.08 27.64 26.77
N LYS A 400 0.10 27.98 28.07
CA LYS A 400 0.58 29.28 28.56
C LYS A 400 2.09 29.31 28.85
N ALA A 401 2.74 28.16 28.98
CA ALA A 401 4.04 28.00 29.64
C ALA A 401 5.28 28.52 28.88
N LYS A 402 5.16 29.34 27.82
CA LYS A 402 6.30 29.84 27.02
C LYS A 402 6.23 31.33 26.66
N ARG A 403 5.61 32.15 27.52
CA ARG A 403 5.71 33.62 27.44
C ARG A 403 6.27 34.19 28.74
N GLU A 404 7.51 33.83 29.05
CA GLU A 404 8.42 34.66 29.86
C GLU A 404 9.78 34.71 29.18
#